data_AF-A0A4R4BRX5-F1
#
_entry.id   AF-A0A4R4BRX5-F1
#
_cell.length_a   1.000
_cell.length_b   1.000
_cell.length_c   1.000
_cell.angle_alpha   90.00
_cell.angle_beta   90.00
_cell.angle_gamma   90.00
#
_symmetry.space_group_name_H-M   'P 1'
#
loop_
_entity.id
_entity.type
_entity.pdbx_description
1 polymer ?
#
loop_
_entity_poly.entity_id
_entity_poly.type
_entity_poly.pdbx_seq_one_letter_code
_entity_poly.pdbx_strand_id
1 'polypeptide(L)'
;MAHSLGCYVQGWFEGQVPLRGPLWGLLMVTKGKLHFHHFPQESWLDFLNRASGTKNPSSQEIVFTLERKNILSVEYYRPQSWWARLFSSAPPYLRIVYGDETGKEQTLVIEVDKGAEPLVTLLRPSASS
;
A
#
# COMPACT_ATOMS: atom_id res chain seq x y z
N MET A 1 -1.37 19.19 -2.44
CA MET A 1 -2.57 18.48 -2.94
C MET A 1 -2.53 17.07 -2.37
N ALA A 2 -3.66 16.53 -1.90
CA ALA A 2 -3.73 15.14 -1.45
C ALA A 2 -3.93 14.24 -2.68
N HIS A 3 -3.09 13.21 -2.84
CA HIS A 3 -3.24 12.22 -3.90
C HIS A 3 -3.68 10.90 -3.27
N SER A 4 -4.71 10.29 -3.84
CA SER A 4 -5.22 9.00 -3.41
C SER A 4 -5.28 8.01 -4.57
N LEU A 5 -4.96 6.75 -4.30
CA LEU A 5 -4.95 5.69 -5.30
C LEU A 5 -5.42 4.36 -4.68
N GLY A 6 -6.41 3.75 -5.32
CA GLY A 6 -6.80 2.36 -5.01
C GLY A 6 -5.66 1.44 -5.41
N CYS A 7 -5.19 0.63 -4.49
CA CYS A 7 -3.99 -0.19 -4.71
C CYS A 7 -4.01 -1.47 -3.90
N TYR A 8 -3.14 -2.38 -4.30
CA TYR A 8 -2.87 -3.62 -3.60
C TYR A 8 -1.52 -3.52 -2.92
N VAL A 9 -1.48 -3.75 -1.62
CA VAL A 9 -0.28 -3.57 -0.80
C VAL A 9 0.21 -4.91 -0.27
N GLN A 10 1.50 -5.20 -0.47
CA GLN A 10 2.19 -6.36 0.04
C GLN A 10 3.45 -5.96 0.81
N GLY A 11 3.85 -6.78 1.78
CA GLY A 11 5.13 -6.61 2.48
C GLY A 11 5.10 -5.54 3.57
N TRP A 12 3.92 -5.12 4.01
CA TRP A 12 3.81 -4.28 5.19
C TRP A 12 4.06 -5.09 6.47
N PHE A 13 4.82 -4.50 7.39
CA PHE A 13 5.13 -5.06 8.70
C PHE A 13 4.50 -4.19 9.78
N GLU A 14 3.59 -4.78 10.57
CA GLU A 14 3.10 -4.15 11.79
C GLU A 14 3.93 -4.67 12.96
N GLY A 15 4.83 -3.81 13.46
CA GLY A 15 5.88 -4.21 14.39
C GLY A 15 6.87 -5.17 13.73
N GLN A 16 6.77 -6.47 14.05
CA GLN A 16 7.62 -7.55 13.51
C GLN A 16 6.84 -8.67 12.80
N VAL A 17 5.52 -8.53 12.67
CA VAL A 17 4.70 -9.56 12.03
C VAL A 17 4.38 -9.12 10.61
N PRO A 18 4.82 -9.85 9.57
CA PRO A 18 4.37 -9.59 8.22
C PRO A 18 2.87 -9.83 8.15
N LEU A 19 2.14 -8.88 7.57
CA LEU A 19 0.72 -9.10 7.29
C LEU A 19 0.58 -10.32 6.37
N ARG A 20 -0.37 -11.20 6.71
CA ARG A 20 -0.60 -12.44 5.96
C ARG A 20 -1.27 -12.12 4.63
N GLY A 21 -0.45 -11.97 3.60
CA GLY A 21 -0.91 -11.76 2.25
C GLY A 21 -1.26 -10.29 1.98
N PRO A 22 -1.60 -9.99 0.73
CA PRO A 22 -1.65 -8.62 0.30
C PRO A 22 -3.05 -8.02 0.44
N LEU A 23 -3.09 -6.74 0.78
CA LEU A 23 -4.29 -6.02 1.20
C LEU A 23 -4.74 -5.04 0.14
N TRP A 24 -6.03 -5.05 -0.16
CA TRP A 24 -6.66 -4.01 -0.97
C TRP A 24 -7.02 -2.79 -0.12
N GLY A 25 -6.75 -1.60 -0.63
CA GLY A 25 -7.06 -0.39 0.11
C GLY A 25 -6.81 0.89 -0.66
N LEU A 26 -6.90 1.99 0.07
CA LEU A 26 -6.63 3.33 -0.43
C LEU A 26 -5.30 3.84 0.11
N LEU A 27 -4.36 4.11 -0.78
CA LEU A 27 -3.13 4.81 -0.45
C LEU A 27 -3.36 6.31 -0.59
N MET A 28 -2.92 7.09 0.39
CA MET A 28 -3.04 8.54 0.41
C MET A 28 -1.71 9.17 0.80
N VAL A 29 -1.28 10.19 0.05
CA VAL A 29 -0.11 10.99 0.42
C VAL A 29 -0.57 12.36 0.89
N THR A 30 -0.27 12.65 2.16
CA THR A 30 -0.54 13.95 2.81
C THR A 30 0.79 14.65 3.13
N LYS A 31 0.77 15.79 3.85
CA LYS A 31 1.92 16.68 4.14
C LYS A 31 3.11 15.96 4.84
N GLY A 32 3.84 15.12 4.10
CA GLY A 32 4.97 14.34 4.59
C GLY A 32 4.61 12.96 5.16
N LYS A 33 3.41 12.44 4.90
CA LYS A 33 2.98 11.11 5.37
C LYS A 33 2.33 10.31 4.25
N LEU A 34 2.61 9.02 4.23
CA LEU A 34 1.94 8.01 3.42
C LEU A 34 0.95 7.29 4.33
N HIS A 35 -0.31 7.28 3.98
CA HIS A 35 -1.36 6.57 4.69
C HIS A 35 -1.90 5.46 3.80
N PHE A 36 -2.15 4.28 4.36
CA PHE A 36 -2.89 3.23 3.69
C PHE A 36 -4.10 2.86 4.54
N HIS A 37 -5.27 2.91 3.94
CA HIS A 37 -6.52 2.49 4.57
C HIS A 37 -6.97 1.19 3.91
N HIS A 38 -6.90 0.10 4.66
CA HIS A 38 -7.47 -1.18 4.22
C HIS A 38 -8.99 -1.11 4.31
N PHE A 39 -9.67 -1.44 3.21
CA PHE A 39 -11.09 -1.70 3.25
C PHE A 39 -11.29 -3.18 3.58
N PRO A 40 -11.77 -3.52 4.79
CA PRO A 40 -12.12 -4.90 5.06
C PRO A 40 -13.18 -5.31 4.05
N GLN A 41 -12.96 -6.41 3.36
CA GLN A 41 -13.98 -6.98 2.49
C GLN A 41 -15.07 -7.56 3.39
N GLU A 42 -16.05 -6.72 3.76
CA GLU A 42 -17.34 -7.27 4.17
C GLU A 42 -17.93 -7.96 2.95
N SER A 43 -17.80 -9.29 2.90
CA SER A 43 -18.47 -10.07 1.88
C SER A 43 -19.98 -9.98 2.15
N TRP A 44 -20.83 -10.06 1.13
CA TRP A 44 -22.29 -10.19 1.32
C TRP A 44 -22.67 -11.36 2.27
N LEU A 45 -21.77 -12.35 2.40
CA LEU A 45 -21.85 -13.45 3.36
C LEU A 45 -21.67 -13.00 4.83
N ASP A 46 -20.82 -12.00 5.09
CA ASP A 46 -20.64 -11.45 6.44
C ASP A 46 -21.89 -10.69 6.89
N PHE A 47 -22.62 -10.08 5.96
CA PHE A 47 -23.92 -9.47 6.22
C PHE A 47 -24.97 -10.53 6.63
N LEU A 48 -24.99 -11.70 5.98
CA LEU A 48 -25.87 -12.82 6.36
C LEU A 48 -25.49 -13.44 7.71
N ASN A 49 -24.19 -13.54 8.02
CA ASN A 49 -23.71 -14.04 9.31
C ASN A 49 -23.97 -13.06 10.47
N ARG A 50 -24.04 -11.75 10.21
CA ARG A 50 -24.52 -10.76 11.20
C ARG A 50 -26.00 -10.93 11.51
N ALA A 51 -26.82 -11.27 10.51
CA ALA A 51 -28.26 -11.52 10.72
C ALA A 51 -28.53 -12.80 11.54
N SER A 52 -27.63 -13.79 11.52
CA SER A 52 -27.72 -15.02 12.31
C SER A 52 -27.16 -14.91 13.73
N GLY A 53 -26.78 -13.70 14.18
CA GLY A 53 -26.33 -13.44 15.55
C GLY A 53 -24.92 -13.92 15.89
N THR A 54 -24.17 -14.43 14.90
CA THR A 54 -22.79 -14.85 15.11
C THR A 54 -21.87 -13.64 14.90
N LYS A 55 -21.40 -13.05 16.01
CA LYS A 55 -20.44 -11.95 16.00
C LYS A 55 -19.10 -12.46 15.44
N ASN A 56 -18.85 -12.25 14.14
CA ASN A 56 -17.55 -12.53 13.54
C ASN A 56 -16.58 -11.37 13.90
N PRO A 57 -15.48 -11.60 14.65
CA PRO A 57 -14.61 -10.52 15.14
C PRO A 57 -13.63 -9.96 14.09
N SER A 58 -13.78 -10.26 12.80
CA SER A 58 -12.65 -10.21 11.85
C SER A 58 -12.70 -9.13 10.74
N SER A 59 -13.46 -8.05 10.92
CA SER A 59 -13.42 -6.88 10.02
C SER A 59 -12.85 -5.66 10.75
N GLN A 60 -11.59 -5.71 11.15
CA GLN A 60 -10.91 -4.53 11.69
C GLN A 60 -10.46 -3.65 10.50
N GLU A 61 -10.86 -2.38 10.52
CA GLU A 61 -10.31 -1.37 9.64
C GLU A 61 -8.83 -1.20 10.00
N ILE A 62 -7.93 -1.47 9.05
CA ILE A 62 -6.49 -1.36 9.28
C ILE A 62 -5.99 -0.09 8.60
N VAL A 63 -5.45 0.83 9.40
CA VAL A 63 -4.87 2.09 8.90
C VAL A 63 -3.39 2.10 9.20
N PHE A 64 -2.58 2.19 8.16
CA PHE A 64 -1.13 2.32 8.26
C PHE A 64 -0.68 3.73 7.95
N THR A 65 0.36 4.19 8.65
CA THR A 65 0.97 5.49 8.40
C THR A 65 2.49 5.37 8.39
N LEU A 66 3.13 5.81 7.31
CA LEU A 66 4.57 5.91 7.16
C LEU A 66 4.98 7.37 7.03
N GLU A 67 5.86 7.84 7.91
CA GLU A 67 6.41 9.19 7.79
C GLU A 67 7.43 9.25 6.66
N ARG A 68 7.36 10.30 5.82
CA ARG A 68 8.26 10.48 4.68
C ARG A 68 9.73 10.50 5.08
N LYS A 69 10.05 11.01 6.28
CA LYS A 69 11.42 11.04 6.81
C LYS A 69 12.03 9.65 7.01
N ASN A 70 11.18 8.63 7.15
CA ASN A 70 11.60 7.24 7.32
C ASN A 70 11.73 6.52 5.96
N ILE A 71 11.31 7.16 4.86
CA ILE A 71 11.43 6.59 3.51
C ILE A 71 12.87 6.78 3.03
N LEU A 72 13.52 5.66 2.71
CA LEU A 72 14.90 5.60 2.24
C LEU A 72 14.95 5.64 0.71
N SER A 73 14.05 4.91 0.04
CA SER A 73 13.95 4.94 -1.42
C SER A 73 12.53 4.66 -1.91
N VAL A 74 12.23 5.20 -3.11
CA VAL A 74 10.97 4.98 -3.81
C VAL A 74 11.28 4.70 -5.27
N GLU A 75 10.95 3.49 -5.71
CA GLU A 75 11.12 3.01 -7.07
C GLU A 75 9.75 2.75 -7.68
N TYR A 76 9.61 3.05 -8.97
CA TYR A 76 8.40 2.74 -9.73
C TYR A 76 8.74 1.87 -10.91
N TYR A 77 8.16 0.67 -10.89
CA TYR A 77 8.33 -0.31 -11.93
C TYR A 77 7.11 -0.29 -12.82
N ARG A 78 7.32 0.14 -14.06
CA ARG A 78 6.30 0.14 -15.11
C ARG A 78 6.85 -0.59 -16.33
N PRO A 79 6.12 -1.56 -16.90
CA PRO A 79 6.52 -2.19 -18.16
C PRO A 79 6.67 -1.11 -19.25
N GLN A 80 7.83 -1.08 -19.91
CA GLN A 80 8.15 -0.03 -20.90
C GLN A 80 7.26 -0.10 -22.14
N SER A 81 6.79 -1.29 -22.50
CA SER A 81 6.09 -1.52 -23.77
C SER A 81 4.60 -1.75 -23.56
N TRP A 82 3.77 -1.04 -24.31
CA TRP A 82 2.31 -1.24 -24.34
C TRP A 82 1.94 -2.70 -24.66
N TRP A 83 2.69 -3.33 -25.56
CA TRP A 83 2.56 -4.76 -25.87
C TRP A 83 2.93 -5.66 -24.69
N ALA A 84 3.97 -5.32 -23.92
CA ALA A 84 4.33 -6.06 -22.72
C ALA A 84 3.25 -5.97 -21.63
N ARG A 85 2.39 -4.93 -21.64
CA ARG A 85 1.23 -4.85 -20.74
C ARG A 85 0.10 -5.81 -21.12
N LEU A 86 0.01 -6.20 -22.40
CA LEU A 86 -1.00 -7.15 -22.87
C LEU A 86 -0.53 -8.61 -22.72
N PHE A 87 0.79 -8.86 -22.81
CA PHE A 87 1.36 -10.20 -22.75
C PHE A 87 2.07 -10.55 -21.43
N SER A 88 2.34 -9.58 -20.55
CA SER A 88 2.84 -9.82 -19.19
C SER A 88 1.75 -9.52 -18.17
N SER A 89 1.51 -10.49 -17.29
CA SER A 89 0.50 -10.39 -16.23
C SER A 89 0.95 -9.57 -15.01
N ALA A 90 2.15 -8.98 -15.03
CA ALA A 90 2.67 -8.23 -13.90
C ALA A 90 2.12 -6.79 -13.90
N PRO A 91 1.33 -6.38 -12.90
CA PRO A 91 0.87 -5.00 -12.78
C PRO A 91 2.05 -4.06 -12.50
N PRO A 92 1.93 -2.77 -12.86
CA PRO A 92 2.91 -1.79 -12.40
C PRO A 92 2.88 -1.73 -10.87
N TYR A 93 4.04 -1.50 -10.26
CA TYR A 93 4.13 -1.43 -8.81
C TYR A 93 5.12 -0.37 -8.33
N LEU A 94 4.85 0.17 -7.16
CA LEU A 94 5.78 0.98 -6.37
C LEU A 94 6.50 0.09 -5.38
N ARG A 95 7.81 0.29 -5.24
CA ARG A 95 8.61 -0.30 -4.18
C ARG A 95 9.14 0.82 -3.30
N ILE A 96 8.77 0.78 -2.02
CA ILE A 96 9.17 1.77 -1.02
C ILE A 96 10.03 1.05 0.01
N VAL A 97 11.28 1.48 0.15
CA VAL A 97 12.16 1.02 1.23
C VAL A 97 12.10 2.04 2.35
N TYR A 98 11.86 1.61 3.58
CA TYR A 98 11.74 2.48 4.74
C TYR A 98 12.40 1.90 5.99
N GLY A 99 12.83 2.76 6.91
CA GLY A 99 13.29 2.36 8.23
C GLY A 99 12.11 2.19 9.19
N ASP A 100 12.04 1.05 9.88
CA ASP A 100 11.11 0.84 10.97
C ASP A 100 11.58 1.49 12.28
N GLU A 101 10.77 1.41 13.35
CA GLU A 101 11.08 1.98 14.66
C GLU A 101 12.33 1.37 15.32
N THR A 102 12.75 0.18 14.86
CA THR A 102 13.96 -0.51 15.33
C THR A 102 15.20 -0.14 14.51
N GLY A 103 15.04 0.69 13.47
CA GLY A 103 16.09 1.07 12.54
C GLY A 103 16.39 0.00 11.48
N LYS A 104 15.57 -1.05 11.36
CA LYS A 104 15.70 -2.06 10.30
C LYS A 104 15.02 -1.58 9.03
N GLU A 105 15.59 -1.94 7.90
CA GLU A 105 15.00 -1.66 6.59
C GLU A 105 13.86 -2.64 6.29
N GLN A 106 12.74 -2.09 5.84
CA GLN A 106 11.56 -2.82 5.41
C GLN A 106 11.21 -2.43 3.97
N THR A 107 10.61 -3.36 3.24
CA THR A 107 10.19 -3.13 1.85
C THR A 107 8.68 -3.26 1.73
N LEU A 108 8.05 -2.16 1.34
CA LEU A 108 6.64 -2.09 0.99
C LEU A 108 6.49 -2.15 -0.54
N VAL A 109 5.67 -3.08 -1.03
CA VAL A 109 5.33 -3.19 -2.45
C VAL A 109 3.86 -2.81 -2.63
N ILE A 110 3.59 -1.91 -3.56
CA ILE A 110 2.24 -1.40 -3.83
C ILE A 110 1.96 -1.56 -5.31
N GLU A 111 1.12 -2.52 -5.69
CA GLU A 111 0.64 -2.66 -7.05
C GLU A 111 -0.41 -1.58 -7.34
N VAL A 112 -0.29 -0.95 -8.50
CA VAL A 112 -1.05 0.23 -8.88
C VAL A 112 -1.66 0.03 -10.25
N ASP A 113 -2.97 0.23 -10.36
CA ASP A 113 -3.71 -0.11 -11.59
C ASP A 113 -3.45 0.91 -12.71
N LYS A 114 -3.38 2.21 -12.36
CA LYS A 114 -3.04 3.30 -13.30
C LYS A 114 -2.25 4.41 -12.61
N GLY A 115 -1.11 4.77 -13.22
CA GLY A 115 -0.39 6.04 -13.01
C GLY A 115 -0.05 6.41 -11.57
N ALA A 116 1.09 5.91 -11.06
CA ALA A 116 1.58 6.24 -9.72
C ALA A 116 2.75 7.24 -9.71
N GLU A 117 3.13 7.77 -10.86
CA GLU A 117 4.21 8.74 -11.04
C GLU A 117 4.07 10.00 -10.15
N PRO A 118 2.86 10.56 -9.94
CA PRO A 118 2.68 11.66 -9.00
C PRO A 118 3.05 11.27 -7.56
N LEU A 119 2.74 10.04 -7.14
CA LEU A 119 3.05 9.54 -5.79
C LEU A 119 4.56 9.37 -5.60
N VAL A 120 5.26 8.85 -6.62
CA VAL A 120 6.73 8.75 -6.61
C VAL A 120 7.36 10.11 -6.39
N THR A 121 6.87 11.12 -7.12
CA THR A 121 7.40 12.48 -7.05
C THR A 121 7.23 13.09 -5.66
N LEU A 122 6.10 12.81 -5.00
CA LEU A 122 5.82 13.31 -3.65
C LEU A 122 6.59 12.58 -2.54
N LEU A 123 6.86 11.29 -2.74
CA LEU A 123 7.46 10.43 -1.73
C LEU A 123 8.98 10.34 -1.84
N ARG A 124 9.57 10.62 -3.01
CA ARG A 124 11.02 10.62 -3.19
C ARG A 124 11.68 11.50 -2.13
N PRO A 125 12.71 11.00 -1.42
CA PRO A 125 13.49 11.83 -0.51
C PRO A 125 14.06 13.02 -1.29
N SER A 126 14.00 14.22 -0.69
CA SER A 126 14.72 15.36 -1.25
C SER A 126 16.20 15.03 -1.21
N ALA A 127 16.90 15.12 -2.35
CA ALA A 127 18.36 14.99 -2.34
C ALA A 127 18.91 16.06 -1.38
N SER A 128 19.55 15.63 -0.30
CA SER A 128 20.30 16.51 0.59
C SER A 128 21.41 17.15 -0.24
N SER A 129 21.22 18.41 -0.62
CA SER A 129 22.26 19.28 -1.19
C SER A 129 23.14 19.81 -0.08
#